data_AF-A0A533RIS5-F1
#
_entry.id   AF-A0A533RIS5-F1
#
_cell.length_a   1.000
_cell.length_b   1.000
_cell.length_c   1.000
_cell.angle_alpha   90.00
_cell.angle_beta   90.00
_cell.angle_gamma   90.00
#
_symmetry.space_group_name_H-M   'P 1'
#
loop_
_entity.id
_entity.type
_entity.pdbx_description
1 polymer ?
#
loop_
_entity_poly.entity_id
_entity_poly.type
_entity_poly.pdbx_seq_one_letter_code
_entity_poly.pdbx_strand_id
1 'polypeptide(L)' 'MGRLHDAVVQIDEIIADRGLDAFKTKGEISLKAGFFLSLIFENSPDEEDKIAAVKNAAKEVLGVDIRV' A
#
# COMPACT_ATOMS: atom_id res chain seq x y z
N MET A 1 7.97 -3.03 12.99
CA MET A 1 6.80 -3.24 12.13
C MET A 1 7.05 -4.39 11.17
N GLY A 2 5.99 -5.08 10.72
CA GLY A 2 6.07 -6.00 9.59
C GLY A 2 6.15 -5.25 8.26
N ARG A 3 6.87 -5.80 7.28
CA ARG A 3 7.11 -5.18 5.96
C ARG A 3 5.82 -4.88 5.20
N LEU A 4 4.80 -5.74 5.36
CA LEU A 4 3.51 -5.51 4.71
C LEU A 4 2.82 -4.26 5.26
N HIS A 5 2.88 -4.04 6.58
CA HIS A 5 2.36 -2.83 7.20
C HIS A 5 3.19 -1.60 6.83
N ASP A 6 4.52 -1.73 6.81
CA ASP A 6 5.41 -0.64 6.38
C ASP A 6 5.12 -0.19 4.94
N ALA A 7 4.67 -1.09 4.07
CA ALA A 7 4.32 -0.75 2.70
C ALA A 7 3.08 0.15 2.66
N VAL A 8 2.10 -0.13 3.52
CA VAL A 8 0.89 0.70 3.66
C VAL A 8 1.21 2.05 4.26
N VAL A 9 2.09 2.11 5.27
CA VAL A 9 2.55 3.37 5.85
C VAL A 9 3.24 4.25 4.81
N GLN A 10 4.16 3.69 4.00
CA GLN A 10 4.81 4.44 2.92
C GLN A 10 3.79 4.96 1.89
N ILE A 11 2.76 4.19 1.56
CA ILE A 11 1.66 4.65 0.68
C ILE A 11 0.95 5.85 1.30
N ASP A 12 0.61 5.76 2.58
CA ASP A 12 -0.10 6.82 3.29
C ASP A 12 0.74 8.11 3.35
N GLU A 13 2.05 7.99 3.57
CA GLU A 13 3.00 9.12 3.50
C GLU A 13 3.02 9.75 2.11
N ILE A 14 3.16 8.96 1.05
CA ILE A 14 3.18 9.47 -0.34
C ILE A 14 1.86 10.15 -0.71
N ILE A 15 0.73 9.60 -0.27
CA ILE A 15 -0.59 10.19 -0.47
C ILE A 15 -0.69 11.54 0.22
N ALA A 16 -0.24 11.62 1.47
CA ALA A 16 -0.24 12.86 2.25
C ALA A 16 0.68 13.93 1.65
N ASP A 17 1.91 13.56 1.28
CA ASP A 17 2.91 14.45 0.69
C ASP A 17 2.44 15.06 -0.64
N ARG A 18 1.67 14.29 -1.42
CA ARG A 18 1.14 14.73 -2.72
C ARG A 18 -0.23 15.39 -2.62
N GLY A 19 -0.84 15.45 -1.43
CA GLY A 19 -2.20 15.97 -1.24
C GLY A 19 -3.27 15.19 -2.02
N LEU A 20 -3.09 13.88 -2.18
CA LEU A 20 -4.04 13.02 -2.89
C LEU A 20 -5.24 12.68 -1.99
N ASP A 21 -6.38 12.35 -2.61
CA ASP A 21 -7.53 11.82 -1.89
C ASP A 21 -7.21 10.41 -1.37
N ALA A 22 -6.99 10.30 -0.06
CA ALA A 22 -6.58 9.06 0.56
C ALA A 22 -7.61 7.93 0.37
N PHE A 23 -8.90 8.23 0.43
CA PHE A 23 -9.93 7.21 0.28
C PHE A 23 -9.95 6.66 -1.14
N LYS A 24 -9.96 7.56 -2.14
CA LYS A 24 -9.94 7.20 -3.55
C LYS A 24 -8.67 6.44 -3.91
N THR A 25 -7.51 6.97 -3.55
CA THR A 25 -6.22 6.40 -3.93
C THR A 25 -5.97 5.06 -3.24
N LYS A 26 -6.23 4.91 -1.94
CA LYS A 26 -6.12 3.60 -1.25
C LYS A 26 -7.14 2.60 -1.78
N GLY A 27 -8.34 3.07 -2.13
CA GLY A 27 -9.36 2.23 -2.76
C GLY A 27 -8.87 1.65 -4.09
N GLU A 28 -8.27 2.48 -4.95
CA GLU A 28 -7.71 2.05 -6.23
C GLU A 28 -6.55 1.06 -6.07
N ILE A 29 -5.63 1.34 -5.14
CA ILE A 29 -4.53 0.40 -4.82
C ILE A 29 -5.10 -0.91 -4.28
N SER A 30 -6.12 -0.87 -3.42
CA SER A 30 -6.76 -2.07 -2.86
C SER A 30 -7.39 -2.95 -3.95
N LEU A 31 -8.07 -2.33 -4.92
CA LEU A 31 -8.66 -3.05 -6.06
C LEU A 31 -7.60 -3.74 -6.92
N LYS A 32 -6.46 -3.08 -7.15
CA LYS A 32 -5.34 -3.63 -7.93
C LYS A 32 -4.55 -4.70 -7.16
N ALA A 33 -4.35 -4.52 -5.86
CA ALA A 33 -3.66 -5.48 -5.01
C ALA A 33 -4.51 -6.74 -4.74
N GLY A 34 -5.84 -6.66 -4.90
CA GLY A 34 -6.77 -7.76 -4.67
C GLY A 34 -7.21 -7.92 -3.21
N PHE A 35 -6.90 -6.95 -2.35
CA PHE A 35 -7.33 -6.90 -0.94
C PHE A 35 -7.32 -5.48 -0.41
N PHE A 36 -8.04 -5.24 0.68
CA PHE A 36 -8.15 -3.92 1.29
C PHE A 36 -6.92 -3.57 2.13
N LEU A 37 -6.28 -2.43 1.80
CA LEU A 37 -5.16 -1.90 2.58
C LEU A 37 -5.58 -1.53 4.01
N SER A 38 -6.84 -1.19 4.24
CA SER A 38 -7.40 -0.89 5.57
C SER A 38 -7.50 -2.10 6.50
N LEU A 39 -7.26 -3.32 6.00
CA LEU A 39 -7.24 -4.55 6.79
C LEU A 39 -5.81 -5.03 7.10
N ILE A 40 -4.79 -4.25 6.72
CA ILE A 40 -3.41 -4.49 7.10
C ILE A 40 -3.12 -3.73 8.39
N PHE A 41 -2.72 -4.47 9.42
CA PHE A 41 -2.38 -3.95 10.73
C PHE A 41 -0.91 -4.23 11.02
N GLU A 42 -0.37 -3.62 12.07
CA GLU A 42 1.03 -3.75 12.46
C GLU A 42 1.48 -5.21 12.68
N ASN A 43 0.55 -6.06 13.13
CA ASN A 43 0.78 -7.48 13.40
C ASN A 43 0.31 -8.41 12.25
N SER A 44 -0.10 -7.87 11.10
CA SER A 44 -0.40 -8.69 9.94
C SER A 44 0.85 -9.48 9.51
N PRO A 45 0.71 -10.76 9.15
CA PRO A 45 1.85 -11.56 8.73
C PRO A 45 2.46 -11.02 7.43
N ASP A 46 3.78 -11.10 7.34
CA ASP A 46 4.53 -10.75 6.13
C ASP A 46 4.40 -11.88 5.09
N GLU A 47 3.29 -11.85 4.36
CA GLU A 47 3.08 -12.70 3.19
C GLU A 47 3.75 -12.07 1.97
N GLU A 48 4.81 -12.68 1.46
CA GLU A 48 5.61 -12.15 0.32
C GLU A 48 4.74 -11.81 -0.89
N ASP A 49 3.74 -12.64 -1.20
CA ASP A 49 2.83 -12.41 -2.33
C ASP A 49 1.99 -11.13 -2.13
N LYS A 50 1.55 -10.84 -0.90
CA LYS A 50 0.82 -9.60 -0.58
C LYS A 50 1.73 -8.39 -0.67
N ILE A 51 2.97 -8.50 -0.17
CA ILE A 51 3.97 -7.42 -0.26
C ILE A 51 4.22 -7.09 -1.73
N ALA A 52 4.45 -8.10 -2.58
CA ALA A 52 4.63 -7.90 -4.01
C ALA A 52 3.40 -7.27 -4.69
N ALA A 53 2.19 -7.71 -4.32
CA ALA A 53 0.94 -7.15 -4.83
C ALA A 53 0.76 -5.67 -4.48
N VAL A 54 0.99 -5.27 -3.21
CA VAL A 54 0.94 -3.87 -2.79
C VAL A 54 1.97 -3.03 -3.55
N LYS A 55 3.21 -3.51 -3.67
CA LYS A 55 4.28 -2.79 -4.37
C LYS A 55 3.94 -2.54 -5.83
N ASN A 56 3.45 -3.57 -6.54
CA ASN A 56 3.05 -3.44 -7.94
C ASN A 56 1.85 -2.51 -8.10
N ALA A 57 0.82 -2.66 -7.27
CA ALA A 57 -0.36 -1.80 -7.30
C ALA A 57 -0.01 -0.33 -7.02
N ALA A 58 0.84 -0.06 -6.04
CA ALA A 58 1.33 1.28 -5.74
C ALA A 58 2.17 1.85 -6.88
N LYS A 59 3.01 1.04 -7.53
CA LYS A 59 3.77 1.46 -8.72
C LYS A 59 2.84 1.90 -9.85
N GLU A 60 1.76 1.15 -10.08
CA GLU A 60 0.79 1.50 -11.12
C GLU A 60 -0.02 2.76 -10.79
N VAL A 61 -0.46 2.93 -9.54
CA VAL A 61 -1.36 4.04 -9.14
C VAL A 61 -0.58 5.32 -8.84
N LEU A 62 0.54 5.20 -8.12
CA LEU A 62 1.34 6.32 -7.63
C LEU A 62 2.58 6.59 -8.50
N GLY A 63 2.95 5.69 -9.40
CA GLY A 63 4.14 5.85 -10.24
C GLY A 63 5.46 5.77 -9.46
N VAL A 64 5.48 5.09 -8.31
CA VAL A 64 6.64 4.99 -7.42
C VAL A 64 6.88 3.57 -6.92
N ASP A 65 8.15 3.25 -6.68
CA ASP A 65 8.55 1.99 -6.06
C ASP A 65 8.62 2.15 -4.53
N ILE A 66 7.85 1.34 -3.81
CA ILE A 66 7.87 1.27 -2.35
C ILE A 66 9.05 0.40 -1.90
N ARG A 67 9.79 0.86 -0.88
CA ARG A 67 11.00 0.20 -0.37
C ARG A 67 10.72 -0.39 1.01
N VAL A 68 10.19 -1.61 1.02
CA VAL A 68 10.02 -2.47 2.21
C VAL A 68 10.80 -3.76 2.06
#